data_AF-Q18H90-F1
#
_entry.id   AF-Q18H90-F1
#
_cell.length_a   1.000
_cell.length_b   1.000
_cell.length_c   1.000
_cell.angle_alpha   90.00
_cell.angle_beta   90.00
_cell.angle_gamma   90.00
#
_symmetry.space_group_name_H-M   'P 1'
#
loop_
_entity.id
_entity.type
_entity.pdbx_description
1 polymer ?
#
loop_
_entity_poly.entity_id
_entity_poly.type
_entity_poly.pdbx_seq_one_letter_code
_entity_poly.pdbx_strand_id
1 'polypeptide(L)'
;MTESYICPRCGHTEDRPYRVRLIILTCPACEKNGQFLHISFRDQLEAIPEDARPSGWREMPLDEQMEYAIREGLIEIDLTGPMEE
;
A
#
# COMPACT_ATOMS: atom_id res chain seq x y z
N MET A 1 -9.64 -4.54 17.39
CA MET A 1 -8.51 -3.64 17.09
C MET A 1 -8.88 -2.85 15.84
N THR A 2 -8.36 -1.64 15.67
CA THR A 2 -8.54 -0.82 14.46
C THR A 2 -7.27 -0.92 13.63
N GLU A 3 -7.43 -1.18 12.34
CA GLU A 3 -6.33 -1.27 11.38
C GLU A 3 -6.28 0.02 10.55
N SER A 4 -5.08 0.49 10.24
CA SER A 4 -4.86 1.75 9.52
C SER A 4 -4.47 1.51 8.06
N TYR A 5 -5.09 2.28 7.18
CA TYR A 5 -4.92 2.17 5.74
C TYR A 5 -4.52 3.51 5.13
N ILE A 6 -3.57 3.51 4.21
CA ILE A 6 -2.93 4.70 3.68
C ILE A 6 -3.40 4.96 2.24
N CYS A 7 -3.83 6.20 1.97
CA CYS A 7 -4.06 6.70 0.63
C CYS A 7 -2.73 6.74 -0.12
N PRO A 8 -2.61 6.06 -1.28
CA PRO A 8 -1.33 5.94 -1.96
C PRO A 8 -0.82 7.26 -2.57
N ARG A 9 -1.71 8.24 -2.75
CA ARG A 9 -1.41 9.52 -3.40
C ARG A 9 -0.98 10.63 -2.45
N CYS A 10 -1.59 10.70 -1.27
CA CYS A 10 -1.36 11.81 -0.33
C CYS A 10 -0.94 11.37 1.08
N GLY A 11 -0.89 10.07 1.34
CA GLY A 11 -0.52 9.54 2.66
C GLY A 11 -1.60 9.66 3.73
N HIS A 12 -2.80 10.19 3.41
CA HIS A 12 -3.92 10.25 4.37
C HIS A 12 -4.29 8.86 4.88
N THR A 13 -4.48 8.72 6.19
CA THR A 13 -4.79 7.44 6.83
C THR A 13 -6.25 7.32 7.23
N GLU A 14 -6.84 6.15 7.01
CA GLU A 14 -8.20 5.78 7.40
C GLU A 14 -8.18 4.54 8.29
N ASP A 15 -8.85 4.59 9.44
CA ASP A 15 -8.93 3.45 10.36
C ASP A 15 -10.20 2.62 10.11
N ARG A 16 -10.07 1.29 10.15
CA ARG A 16 -11.19 0.34 9.97
C ARG A 16 -11.20 -0.74 11.05
N PRO A 17 -12.39 -1.25 11.44
CA PRO A 17 -12.51 -2.29 12.47
C PRO A 17 -12.23 -3.71 11.93
N TYR A 18 -11.57 -3.82 10.77
CA TYR A 18 -11.25 -5.08 10.11
C TYR A 18 -9.89 -5.00 9.44
N ARG A 19 -9.23 -6.15 9.30
CA ARG A 19 -7.91 -6.30 8.68
C ARG A 19 -8.02 -6.95 7.30
N VAL A 20 -7.70 -6.18 6.28
CA VAL A 20 -7.53 -6.63 4.90
C VAL A 20 -6.28 -5.96 4.33
N ARG A 21 -5.79 -6.43 3.19
CA ARG A 21 -4.55 -5.88 2.60
C ARG A 21 -4.81 -4.53 1.93
N LEU A 22 -5.98 -4.41 1.33
CA LEU A 22 -6.32 -3.43 0.31
C LEU A 22 -7.80 -3.05 0.42
N ILE A 23 -8.11 -1.76 0.32
CA ILE A 23 -9.50 -1.26 0.32
C ILE A 23 -9.63 -0.15 -0.72
N ILE A 24 -10.69 -0.18 -1.53
CA ILE A 24 -11.05 0.96 -2.36
C ILE A 24 -11.87 1.94 -1.53
N LEU A 25 -11.34 3.14 -1.30
CA LEU A 25 -12.01 4.22 -0.57
C LEU A 25 -11.93 5.53 -1.36
N THR A 26 -12.92 6.41 -1.18
CA THR A 26 -12.81 7.81 -1.58
C THR A 26 -11.95 8.53 -0.53
N CYS A 27 -10.78 9.02 -0.94
CA CYS A 27 -9.91 9.76 -0.04
C CYS A 27 -10.51 11.15 0.27
N PRO A 28 -10.70 11.52 1.54
CA PRO A 28 -11.25 12.84 1.90
C PRO A 28 -10.33 14.00 1.54
N ALA A 29 -9.01 13.75 1.43
CA ALA A 29 -8.03 14.76 1.05
C ALA A 29 -7.84 14.89 -0.48
N CYS A 30 -8.01 13.81 -1.24
CA CYS A 30 -7.86 13.83 -2.70
C CYS A 30 -9.18 13.99 -3.45
N GLU A 31 -10.31 13.78 -2.77
CA GLU A 31 -11.67 13.73 -3.35
C GLU A 31 -11.82 12.73 -4.51
N LYS A 32 -10.97 11.70 -4.51
CA LYS A 32 -10.90 10.66 -5.54
C LYS A 32 -10.85 9.29 -4.91
N ASN A 33 -11.36 8.30 -5.63
CA ASN A 33 -11.20 6.90 -5.25
C ASN A 33 -9.74 6.49 -5.40
N GLY A 34 -9.23 5.79 -4.39
CA GLY A 34 -7.88 5.25 -4.37
C GLY A 34 -7.87 3.86 -3.74
N GLN A 35 -6.83 3.10 -4.09
CA GLN A 35 -6.56 1.81 -3.49
C GLN A 35 -5.74 2.01 -2.23
N PHE A 36 -6.42 2.11 -1.10
CA PHE A 36 -5.79 2.27 0.20
C PHE A 36 -5.07 0.97 0.59
N LEU A 37 -3.86 1.11 1.10
CA LEU A 37 -2.98 0.02 1.48
C LEU A 37 -2.92 -0.11 2.99
N HIS A 38 -2.97 -1.32 3.53
CA HIS A 38 -2.65 -1.53 4.94
C HIS A 38 -1.24 -0.98 5.25
N ILE A 39 -1.07 -0.31 6.38
CA ILE A 39 0.19 0.40 6.72
C ILE A 39 1.44 -0.49 6.63
N SER A 40 1.31 -1.79 6.91
CA SER A 40 2.41 -2.75 6.79
C SER A 40 3.03 -2.83 5.39
N PHE A 41 2.28 -2.52 4.33
CA PHE A 41 2.81 -2.51 2.96
C PHE A 41 3.76 -1.34 2.74
N ARG A 42 3.54 -0.18 3.36
CA ARG A 42 4.48 0.93 3.27
C ARG A 42 5.84 0.51 3.80
N ASP A 43 5.85 -0.13 4.97
CA ASP A 43 7.08 -0.56 5.63
C ASP A 43 7.80 -1.66 4.79
N GLN A 44 7.05 -2.56 4.15
CA GLN A 44 7.61 -3.54 3.20
C GLN A 44 8.21 -2.88 1.95
N LEU A 45 7.53 -1.89 1.37
CA LEU A 45 8.01 -1.15 0.19
C LEU A 45 9.26 -0.33 0.52
N GLU A 46 9.33 0.26 1.71
CA GLU A 46 10.52 0.97 2.20
C GLU A 46 11.71 0.04 2.43
N ALA A 47 11.48 -1.25 2.67
CA ALA A 47 12.53 -2.24 2.87
C ALA A 47 13.15 -2.79 1.56
N ILE A 48 12.53 -2.54 0.40
CA ILE A 48 13.07 -2.98 -0.91
C ILE A 48 14.44 -2.34 -1.14
N PRO A 49 15.50 -3.06 -1.53
CA PRO A 49 16.83 -2.48 -1.77
C PRO A 49 16.83 -1.33 -2.79
N GLU A 50 17.62 -0.27 -2.57
CA GLU A 50 17.62 0.93 -3.44
C GLU A 50 18.05 0.63 -4.89
N ASP A 51 18.90 -0.37 -5.10
CA ASP A 51 19.37 -0.84 -6.40
C ASP A 51 18.31 -1.66 -7.17
N ALA A 52 17.32 -2.22 -6.47
CA ALA A 52 16.18 -2.91 -7.06
C ALA A 52 15.03 -1.95 -7.41
N ARG A 53 15.10 -0.68 -7.00
CA ARG A 53 14.05 0.32 -7.23
C ARG A 53 14.24 1.02 -8.59
N PRO A 54 13.15 1.35 -9.30
CA PRO A 54 13.20 2.19 -10.48
C PRO A 54 13.58 3.64 -10.10
N SER A 55 14.07 4.39 -11.08
CA SER A 55 14.29 5.83 -10.92
C SER A 55 12.99 6.54 -10.56
N GLY A 56 13.02 7.43 -9.56
CA GLY A 56 11.83 8.17 -9.13
C GLY A 56 10.92 7.40 -8.14
N TRP A 57 11.43 6.32 -7.53
CA TRP A 57 10.64 5.48 -6.62
C TRP A 57 9.94 6.25 -5.50
N ARG A 58 10.62 7.21 -4.86
CA ARG A 58 10.05 7.95 -3.72
C ARG A 58 8.96 8.94 -4.15
N GLU A 59 8.97 9.33 -5.42
CA GLU A 59 8.00 10.23 -6.03
C GLU A 59 6.78 9.47 -6.58
N MET A 60 6.89 8.16 -6.79
CA MET A 60 5.78 7.32 -7.21
C MET A 60 4.73 7.18 -6.10
N PRO A 61 3.42 7.23 -6.42
CA PRO A 61 2.36 6.80 -5.51
C PRO A 61 2.59 5.38 -4.95
N LEU A 62 2.14 5.12 -3.72
CA LEU A 62 2.39 3.82 -3.08
C LEU A 62 1.73 2.63 -3.81
N ASP A 63 0.60 2.86 -4.48
CA ASP A 63 -0.07 1.84 -5.29
C ASP A 63 0.75 1.48 -6.53
N GLU A 64 1.36 2.47 -7.18
CA GLU A 64 2.30 2.26 -8.29
C GLU A 64 3.60 1.58 -7.83
N GLN A 65 4.15 1.96 -6.67
CA GLN A 65 5.28 1.26 -6.06
C GLN A 65 4.94 -0.21 -5.80
N MET A 66 3.74 -0.48 -5.27
CA MET A 66 3.29 -1.84 -5.00
C MET A 66 3.10 -2.65 -6.28
N GLU A 67 2.47 -2.08 -7.31
CA GLU A 67 2.30 -2.74 -8.60
C GLU A 67 3.66 -3.14 -9.20
N TYR A 68 4.63 -2.21 -9.18
CA TYR A 68 5.99 -2.49 -9.62
C TYR A 68 6.62 -3.63 -8.81
N ALA A 69 6.56 -3.55 -7.48
CA ALA A 69 7.19 -4.53 -6.61
C ALA A 69 6.61 -5.94 -6.79
N ILE A 70 5.29 -6.06 -7.00
CA ILE A 70 4.65 -7.34 -7.33
C ILE A 70 5.12 -7.84 -8.70
N ARG A 71 5.11 -6.96 -9.71
CA ARG A 71 5.46 -7.33 -11.09
C ARG A 71 6.89 -7.83 -11.21
N GLU A 72 7.82 -7.20 -10.50
CA GLU A 72 9.24 -7.59 -10.50
C GLU A 72 9.58 -8.67 -9.45
N GLY A 73 8.59 -9.16 -8.70
CA GLY A 73 8.78 -10.21 -7.68
C GLY A 73 9.59 -9.75 -6.46
N LEU A 74 9.61 -8.44 -6.17
CA LEU A 74 10.31 -7.85 -5.02
C LEU A 74 9.52 -8.01 -3.72
N ILE A 75 8.20 -8.16 -3.84
CA ILE A 75 7.32 -8.55 -2.73
C ILE A 75 6.38 -9.65 -3.20
N GLU A 76 6.04 -10.56 -2.29
CA GLU A 76 4.98 -11.54 -2.50
C GLU A 76 3.75 -11.13 -1.70
N ILE A 77 2.61 -11.06 -2.39
CA ILE A 77 1.33 -10.82 -1.74
C ILE A 77 0.50 -12.09 -1.87
N ASP A 78 0.23 -12.73 -0.74
CA ASP A 78 -0.80 -13.75 -0.71
C ASP A 78 -2.17 -13.08 -0.85
N LEU A 79 -2.80 -13.24 -2.01
CA LEU A 79 -4.16 -12.73 -2.26
C LEU A 79 -5.23 -13.66 -1.66
N THR A 80 -4.84 -14.79 -1.09
CA THR A 80 -5.75 -15.74 -0.46
C THR A 80 -5.79 -15.57 1.06
N GLY A 81 -7.00 -15.62 1.62
CA GLY A 81 -7.25 -15.58 3.07
C GLY A 81 -7.15 -14.21 3.76
N PRO A 82 -7.73 -14.05 4.96
CA PRO A 82 -7.49 -12.89 5.82
C PRO A 82 -6.00 -12.76 6.16
N MET A 83 -5.52 -11.55 6.47
CA MET A 83 -4.18 -11.40 7.02
C MET A 83 -4.15 -12.06 8.40
N GLU A 84 -3.34 -13.10 8.58
CA GLU A 84 -3.17 -13.77 9.88
C GLU A 84 -2.67 -12.77 10.94
N GLU A 85 -3.10 -12.99 12.19
CA GLU A 85 -2.86 -12.10 13.34
C GLU A 85 -1.38 -11.81 13.57
#